data_AF-D2PCQ7-F1
#
_entry.id   AF-D2PCQ7-F1
#
_cell.length_a   1.000
_cell.length_b   1.000
_cell.length_c   1.000
_cell.angle_alpha   90.00
_cell.angle_beta   90.00
_cell.angle_gamma   90.00
#
_symmetry.space_group_name_H-M   'P 1'
#
loop_
_entity.id
_entity.type
_entity.pdbx_description
1 polymer ?
#
loop_
_entity_poly.entity_id
_entity_poly.type
_entity_poly.pdbx_seq_one_letter_code
_entity_poly.pdbx_strand_id
1 'polypeptide(L)'
;MVNKNSLQFLSEINKRYPRSITIYFRVHHSDPKVQEVFMGVKNIRDRLIEAINIVKSFELPFTIGMTPTKLNFNDLDNMFELSLKLGAKSFNLSEFIPIGRGKNSIDLDLDPEQYKILKYWIKKKEESYRLKGFISHHPHYAIFIRPDLWFNELYTGCTAGIYDLGISSNGNITPCPLMNYVLGNIRNQSIIEIWNNHPLLAKLRNREVKGKCASCLVKYKCGGCRCVAYAYINDPLAEDVKCPFNEYEIKSFLTYIKNNERMLSDNIIEYNNLINKIKEYILRNKNKIKIYLLPNPYNYFSDSEIIVLNRITQTYSILDGQSKLLYEMLHNLNCLDENKSLTVSEVENIFYNKYGVEINYNDISELILNLVAVMHES
;
A
#
# COMPACT_ATOMS: atom_id res chain seq x y z
N MET A 1 21.47 3.20 -24.68
CA MET A 1 22.74 2.62 -24.24
C MET A 1 22.85 2.81 -22.75
N VAL A 2 22.87 1.70 -22.00
CA VAL A 2 23.22 1.71 -20.59
C VAL A 2 24.73 1.95 -20.51
N ASN A 3 25.15 3.02 -19.84
CA ASN A 3 26.57 3.34 -19.72
C ASN A 3 27.14 2.76 -18.41
N LYS A 4 28.47 2.72 -18.30
CA LYS A 4 29.18 2.19 -17.12
C LYS A 4 28.71 2.84 -15.81
N ASN A 5 28.40 4.13 -15.84
CA ASN A 5 27.91 4.87 -14.67
C ASN A 5 26.51 4.37 -14.24
N SER A 6 25.63 4.02 -15.18
CA SER A 6 24.31 3.44 -14.86
C SER A 6 24.44 2.07 -14.21
N LEU A 7 25.35 1.22 -14.67
CA LEU A 7 25.59 -0.10 -14.06
C LEU A 7 26.20 0.02 -12.67
N GLN A 8 27.15 0.93 -12.50
CA GLN A 8 27.74 1.23 -11.19
C GLN A 8 26.68 1.75 -10.22
N PHE A 9 25.84 2.68 -10.67
CA PHE A 9 24.72 3.21 -9.88
C PHE A 9 23.75 2.12 -9.43
N LEU A 10 23.34 1.21 -10.33
CA LEU A 10 22.45 0.09 -9.97
C LEU A 10 23.11 -0.86 -8.96
N SER A 11 24.40 -1.14 -9.11
CA SER A 11 25.15 -1.97 -8.16
C SER A 11 25.25 -1.32 -6.77
N GLU A 12 25.55 -0.02 -6.71
CA GLU A 12 25.66 0.73 -5.47
C GLU A 12 24.31 0.87 -4.77
N ILE A 13 23.23 1.12 -5.52
CA ILE A 13 21.88 1.19 -4.97
C ILE A 13 21.49 -0.12 -4.32
N ASN A 14 21.67 -1.26 -5.00
CA ASN A 14 21.23 -2.52 -4.43
C ASN A 14 22.03 -2.88 -3.16
N LYS A 15 23.33 -2.55 -3.13
CA LYS A 15 24.18 -2.75 -1.95
C LYS A 15 23.78 -1.86 -0.77
N ARG A 16 23.49 -0.58 -1.04
CA ARG A 16 23.27 0.42 0.02
C ARG A 16 21.82 0.48 0.50
N TYR A 17 20.88 0.19 -0.40
CA TYR A 17 19.43 0.30 -0.17
C TYR A 17 18.71 -0.93 -0.73
N PRO A 18 19.06 -2.14 -0.26
CA PRO A 18 18.47 -3.36 -0.77
C PRO A 18 16.95 -3.27 -0.66
N ARG A 19 16.25 -3.52 -1.78
CA ARG A 19 14.79 -3.55 -1.88
C ARG A 19 14.05 -2.24 -1.50
N SER A 20 14.76 -1.14 -1.24
CA SER A 20 14.13 0.16 -0.92
C SER A 20 13.86 1.00 -2.18
N ILE A 21 14.44 0.63 -3.31
CA ILE A 21 14.30 1.32 -4.60
C ILE A 21 13.64 0.37 -5.60
N THR A 22 12.57 0.85 -6.22
CA THR A 22 11.90 0.16 -7.33
C THR A 22 12.07 0.96 -8.62
N ILE A 23 12.48 0.30 -9.70
CA ILE A 23 12.65 0.94 -11.00
C ILE A 23 11.33 0.93 -11.76
N TYR A 24 10.92 2.07 -12.30
CA TYR A 24 9.67 2.21 -13.06
C TYR A 24 9.93 2.27 -14.57
N PHE A 25 9.37 1.34 -15.32
CA PHE A 25 9.46 1.30 -16.78
C PHE A 25 8.12 1.69 -17.43
N ARG A 26 8.14 2.72 -18.28
CA ARG A 26 6.97 3.14 -19.06
C ARG A 26 6.78 2.24 -20.28
N VAL A 27 5.74 1.43 -20.26
CA VAL A 27 5.30 0.57 -21.36
C VAL A 27 3.80 0.79 -21.54
N HIS A 28 3.43 1.45 -22.62
CA HIS A 28 2.07 1.91 -22.91
C HIS A 28 1.28 0.99 -23.85
N HIS A 29 1.95 0.06 -24.54
CA HIS A 29 1.31 -0.90 -25.42
C HIS A 29 2.16 -2.18 -25.58
N SER A 30 1.50 -3.32 -25.74
CA SER A 30 2.10 -4.65 -25.88
C SER A 30 2.76 -4.82 -27.25
N ASP A 31 2.10 -4.32 -28.30
CA ASP A 31 2.67 -4.16 -29.65
C ASP A 31 3.84 -3.15 -29.66
N PRO A 32 5.07 -3.57 -30.02
CA PRO A 32 6.23 -2.70 -30.16
C PRO A 32 6.01 -1.49 -31.07
N LYS A 33 5.29 -1.64 -32.19
CA LYS A 33 5.09 -0.55 -33.16
C LYS A 33 4.19 0.54 -32.58
N VAL A 34 3.12 0.15 -31.90
CA VAL A 34 2.22 1.10 -31.24
C VAL A 34 2.94 1.79 -30.07
N GLN A 35 3.77 1.06 -29.33
CA GLN A 35 4.62 1.62 -28.28
C GLN A 35 5.57 2.71 -28.82
N GLU A 36 6.18 2.50 -29.99
CA GLU A 36 7.03 3.50 -30.65
C GLU A 36 6.26 4.76 -31.02
N VAL A 37 5.07 4.60 -31.61
CA VAL A 37 4.17 5.72 -31.96
C VAL A 37 3.77 6.49 -30.71
N PHE A 38 3.35 5.78 -29.65
CA PHE A 38 2.93 6.39 -28.39
C PHE A 38 4.06 7.17 -27.72
N MET A 39 5.29 6.65 -27.77
CA MET A 39 6.45 7.28 -27.13
C MET A 39 7.16 8.32 -28.01
N GLY A 40 6.96 8.29 -29.34
CA GLY A 40 7.70 9.10 -30.29
C GLY A 40 9.19 8.71 -30.38
N VAL A 41 9.54 7.46 -30.06
CA VAL A 41 10.93 6.99 -30.02
C VAL A 41 11.05 5.63 -30.72
N LYS A 42 11.83 5.59 -31.80
CA LYS A 42 12.13 4.34 -32.55
C LYS A 42 12.86 3.32 -31.69
N ASN A 43 12.56 2.04 -31.87
CA ASN A 43 13.15 0.89 -31.18
C ASN A 43 13.08 1.01 -29.64
N ILE A 44 12.13 1.77 -29.09
CA ILE A 44 12.03 2.00 -27.65
C ILE A 44 11.69 0.71 -26.90
N ARG A 45 10.94 -0.20 -27.54
CA ARG A 45 10.54 -1.47 -26.95
C ARG A 45 11.75 -2.35 -26.63
N ASP A 46 12.68 -2.50 -27.58
CA ASP A 46 13.88 -3.31 -27.42
C ASP A 46 14.77 -2.75 -26.32
N ARG A 47 14.93 -1.41 -26.31
CA ARG A 47 15.68 -0.69 -25.27
C ARG A 47 15.07 -0.88 -23.88
N LEU A 48 13.74 -0.92 -23.77
CA LEU A 48 13.05 -1.17 -22.50
C LEU A 48 13.27 -2.61 -22.02
N ILE A 49 13.20 -3.60 -22.91
CA ILE A 49 13.48 -5.01 -22.55
C ILE A 49 14.93 -5.20 -22.11
N GLU A 50 15.88 -4.62 -22.84
CA GLU A 50 17.30 -4.65 -22.47
C GLU A 50 17.49 -4.06 -21.06
N ALA A 51 16.90 -2.89 -20.79
CA ALA A 51 17.00 -2.25 -19.49
C ALA A 51 16.34 -3.05 -18.37
N ILE A 52 15.20 -3.71 -18.63
CA ILE A 52 14.54 -4.60 -17.67
C ILE A 52 15.45 -5.80 -17.34
N ASN A 53 16.06 -6.43 -18.34
CA ASN A 53 16.98 -7.55 -18.14
C ASN A 53 18.20 -7.14 -17.30
N ILE A 54 18.73 -5.95 -17.53
CA ILE A 54 19.81 -5.38 -16.71
C ILE A 54 19.34 -5.21 -15.25
N VAL A 55 18.20 -4.56 -15.01
CA VAL A 55 17.67 -4.37 -13.65
C VAL A 55 17.44 -5.71 -12.95
N LYS A 56 16.93 -6.72 -13.67
CA LYS A 56 16.77 -8.08 -13.16
C LYS A 56 18.09 -8.74 -12.78
N SER A 57 19.17 -8.52 -13.53
CA SER A 57 20.50 -9.06 -13.21
C SER A 57 21.10 -8.51 -11.90
N PHE A 58 20.60 -7.36 -11.44
CA PHE A 58 20.94 -6.78 -10.13
C PHE A 58 19.92 -7.11 -9.04
N GLU A 59 18.95 -8.00 -9.30
CA GLU A 59 17.89 -8.41 -8.37
C GLU A 59 17.03 -7.25 -7.83
N LEU A 60 17.00 -6.12 -8.55
CA LEU A 60 16.21 -4.96 -8.16
C LEU A 60 14.74 -5.15 -8.57
N PRO A 61 13.77 -4.80 -7.69
CA PRO A 61 12.37 -4.83 -8.05
C PRO A 61 12.07 -3.74 -9.10
N PHE A 62 11.10 -4.02 -9.96
CA PHE A 62 10.65 -3.05 -10.95
C PHE A 62 9.14 -3.12 -11.17
N THR A 63 8.61 -2.01 -11.67
CA THR A 63 7.21 -1.80 -12.02
C THR A 63 7.10 -1.58 -13.51
N ILE A 64 6.11 -2.20 -14.14
CA ILE A 64 5.69 -1.85 -15.50
C ILE A 64 4.54 -0.87 -15.39
N GLY A 65 4.65 0.25 -16.09
CA GLY A 65 3.72 1.36 -16.00
C GLY A 65 3.10 1.71 -17.33
N MET A 66 1.76 1.82 -17.35
CA MET A 66 0.98 2.28 -18.48
C MET A 66 0.13 3.48 -18.06
N THR A 67 -0.10 4.39 -19.00
CA THR A 67 -1.16 5.40 -18.92
C THR A 67 -2.32 4.94 -19.81
N PRO A 68 -3.45 4.50 -19.23
CA PRO A 68 -4.64 4.17 -20.02
C PRO A 68 -5.20 5.40 -20.71
N THR A 69 -5.49 5.25 -22.00
CA THR A 69 -6.08 6.23 -22.90
C THR A 69 -6.99 5.50 -23.87
N LYS A 70 -7.81 6.21 -24.64
CA LYS A 70 -8.65 5.59 -25.66
C LYS A 70 -7.86 4.81 -26.72
N LEU A 71 -6.57 5.09 -26.90
CA LEU A 71 -5.70 4.41 -27.88
C LEU A 71 -5.27 3.01 -27.44
N ASN A 72 -5.05 2.80 -26.14
CA ASN A 72 -4.47 1.56 -25.60
C ASN A 72 -5.40 0.86 -24.59
N PHE A 73 -6.63 1.36 -24.40
CA PHE A 73 -7.59 0.77 -23.47
C PHE A 73 -7.87 -0.70 -23.76
N ASN A 74 -8.00 -1.06 -25.03
CA ASN A 74 -8.27 -2.44 -25.46
C ASN A 74 -7.06 -3.38 -25.29
N ASP A 75 -5.89 -2.85 -24.94
CA ASP A 75 -4.65 -3.60 -24.75
C ASP A 75 -4.35 -3.89 -23.26
N LEU A 76 -5.25 -3.49 -22.35
CA LEU A 76 -5.12 -3.67 -20.90
C LEU A 76 -4.77 -5.11 -20.50
N ASP A 77 -5.46 -6.09 -21.07
CA ASP A 77 -5.23 -7.51 -20.79
C ASP A 77 -3.82 -7.96 -21.21
N ASN A 78 -3.40 -7.63 -22.44
CA ASN A 78 -2.07 -7.99 -22.93
C ASN A 78 -0.97 -7.31 -22.13
N MET A 79 -1.18 -6.05 -21.73
CA MET A 79 -0.23 -5.31 -20.91
C MET A 79 -0.10 -5.88 -19.50
N PHE A 80 -1.20 -6.32 -18.90
CA PHE A 80 -1.17 -7.03 -17.63
C PHE A 80 -0.38 -8.34 -17.74
N GLU A 81 -0.69 -9.18 -18.74
CA GLU A 81 0.04 -10.44 -18.97
C GLU A 81 1.53 -10.20 -19.26
N LEU A 82 1.84 -9.16 -20.04
CA LEU A 82 3.21 -8.77 -20.30
C LEU A 82 3.94 -8.38 -19.00
N SER A 83 3.29 -7.65 -18.10
CA SER A 83 3.89 -7.27 -16.81
C SER A 83 4.24 -8.49 -15.97
N LEU A 84 3.35 -9.50 -15.93
CA LEU A 84 3.58 -10.77 -15.23
C LEU A 84 4.73 -11.54 -15.88
N LYS A 85 4.69 -11.69 -17.21
CA LYS A 85 5.72 -12.42 -17.98
C LYS A 85 7.12 -11.83 -17.80
N LEU A 86 7.23 -10.51 -17.69
CA LEU A 86 8.52 -9.85 -17.47
C LEU A 86 9.03 -10.05 -16.03
N GLY A 87 8.15 -10.38 -15.08
CA GLY A 87 8.47 -10.55 -13.66
C GLY A 87 8.39 -9.24 -12.87
N ALA A 88 7.52 -8.31 -13.28
CA ALA A 88 7.31 -7.07 -12.55
C ALA A 88 6.76 -7.35 -11.14
N LYS A 89 7.10 -6.49 -10.18
CA LYS A 89 6.55 -6.55 -8.81
C LYS A 89 5.20 -5.84 -8.68
N SER A 90 4.91 -4.92 -9.60
CA SER A 90 3.61 -4.28 -9.72
C SER A 90 3.37 -3.82 -11.15
N PHE A 91 2.08 -3.65 -11.47
CA PHE A 91 1.61 -3.05 -12.71
C PHE A 91 0.95 -1.71 -12.37
N ASN A 92 1.50 -0.60 -12.85
CA ASN A 92 0.99 0.73 -12.55
C ASN A 92 0.14 1.27 -13.69
N LEU A 93 -1.07 1.70 -13.35
CA LEU A 93 -1.97 2.43 -14.22
C LEU A 93 -2.01 3.90 -13.77
N SER A 94 -1.16 4.70 -14.39
CA SER A 94 -1.13 6.15 -14.18
C SER A 94 -2.30 6.80 -14.92
N GLU A 95 -3.08 7.61 -14.22
CA GLU A 95 -4.20 8.33 -14.85
C GLU A 95 -3.67 9.37 -15.85
N PHE A 96 -4.35 9.49 -16.99
CA PHE A 96 -4.04 10.55 -17.95
C PHE A 96 -4.60 11.88 -17.44
N ILE A 97 -3.72 12.87 -17.27
CA ILE A 97 -4.11 14.23 -16.90
C ILE A 97 -3.75 15.15 -18.08
N PRO A 98 -4.72 15.88 -18.68
CA PRO A 98 -4.48 16.71 -19.88
C PRO A 98 -3.79 18.04 -19.53
N ILE A 99 -2.58 17.96 -18.99
CA ILE A 99 -1.71 19.11 -18.67
C ILE A 99 -0.39 19.04 -19.42
N GLY A 100 0.35 20.16 -19.43
CA GLY A 100 1.64 20.25 -20.11
C GLY A 100 1.52 19.88 -21.59
N ARG A 101 2.33 18.91 -22.05
CA ARG A 101 2.27 18.41 -23.44
C ARG A 101 0.98 17.66 -23.77
N GLY A 102 0.27 17.13 -22.76
CA GLY A 102 -0.98 16.40 -22.93
C GLY A 102 -2.22 17.30 -23.08
N LYS A 103 -2.07 18.62 -22.91
CA LYS A 103 -3.18 19.59 -22.99
C LYS A 103 -3.93 19.54 -24.33
N ASN A 104 -3.21 19.27 -25.42
CA ASN A 104 -3.76 19.17 -26.77
C ASN A 104 -4.22 17.74 -27.13
N SER A 105 -4.27 16.82 -26.15
CA SER A 105 -4.62 15.41 -26.33
C SER A 105 -5.75 14.99 -25.40
N ILE A 106 -6.61 15.94 -25.02
CA ILE A 106 -7.76 15.72 -24.14
C ILE A 106 -8.72 14.65 -24.66
N ASP A 107 -8.83 14.51 -25.99
CA ASP A 107 -9.69 13.51 -26.63
C ASP A 107 -9.24 12.08 -26.36
N LEU A 108 -7.95 11.87 -26.02
CA LEU A 108 -7.39 10.58 -25.65
C LEU A 108 -7.73 10.17 -24.22
N ASP A 109 -8.12 11.12 -23.37
CA ASP A 109 -8.52 10.82 -21.99
C ASP A 109 -9.75 9.93 -22.00
N LEU A 110 -9.82 9.05 -21.01
CA LEU A 110 -10.97 8.19 -20.79
C LEU A 110 -12.16 9.04 -20.36
N ASP A 111 -13.35 8.64 -20.81
CA ASP A 111 -14.61 9.18 -20.27
C ASP A 111 -14.96 8.49 -18.93
N PRO A 112 -15.96 9.01 -18.18
CA PRO A 112 -16.36 8.41 -16.91
C PRO A 112 -16.73 6.91 -17.03
N GLU A 113 -17.43 6.48 -18.08
CA GLU A 113 -17.79 5.07 -18.23
C GLU A 113 -16.56 4.19 -18.50
N GLN A 114 -15.60 4.67 -19.28
CA GLN A 114 -14.32 3.98 -19.47
C GLN A 114 -13.50 3.90 -18.17
N TYR A 115 -13.46 4.97 -17.36
CA TYR A 115 -12.84 4.91 -16.03
C TYR A 115 -13.54 3.90 -15.13
N LYS A 116 -14.86 3.80 -15.20
CA LYS A 116 -15.64 2.80 -14.47
C LYS A 116 -15.23 1.37 -14.86
N ILE A 117 -15.18 1.10 -16.16
CA ILE A 117 -14.75 -0.19 -16.70
C ILE A 117 -13.31 -0.49 -16.26
N LEU A 118 -12.42 0.49 -16.30
CA LEU A 118 -11.04 0.35 -15.83
C LEU A 118 -10.98 -0.10 -14.36
N LYS A 119 -11.75 0.54 -13.48
CA LYS A 119 -11.79 0.19 -12.06
C LYS A 119 -12.31 -1.24 -11.85
N TYR A 120 -13.41 -1.62 -12.51
CA TYR A 120 -13.91 -2.99 -12.43
C TYR A 120 -12.93 -4.01 -13.01
N TRP A 121 -12.23 -3.68 -14.10
CA TRP A 121 -11.19 -4.51 -14.68
C TRP A 121 -10.04 -4.75 -13.69
N ILE A 122 -9.57 -3.70 -12.99
CA ILE A 122 -8.54 -3.82 -11.95
C ILE A 122 -8.98 -4.81 -10.87
N LYS A 123 -10.17 -4.61 -10.30
CA LYS A 123 -10.73 -5.48 -9.26
C LYS A 123 -10.75 -6.94 -9.72
N LYS A 124 -11.34 -7.19 -10.89
CA LYS A 124 -11.51 -8.54 -11.44
C LYS A 124 -10.17 -9.22 -11.69
N LYS A 125 -9.16 -8.48 -12.18
CA LYS A 125 -7.82 -9.04 -12.42
C LYS A 125 -7.10 -9.39 -11.12
N GLU A 126 -7.11 -8.51 -10.12
CA GLU A 126 -6.50 -8.82 -8.83
C GLU A 126 -7.16 -10.04 -8.16
N GLU A 127 -8.48 -10.15 -8.22
CA GLU A 127 -9.23 -11.30 -7.70
C GLU A 127 -8.90 -12.59 -8.46
N SER A 128 -8.94 -12.55 -9.80
CA SER A 128 -8.73 -13.74 -10.64
C SER A 128 -7.33 -14.33 -10.50
N TYR A 129 -6.31 -13.49 -10.28
CA TYR A 129 -4.92 -13.92 -10.12
C TYR A 129 -4.49 -14.03 -8.66
N ARG A 130 -5.37 -13.68 -7.70
CA ARG A 130 -5.04 -13.57 -6.26
C ARG A 130 -3.84 -12.65 -5.99
N LEU A 131 -3.76 -11.55 -6.74
CA LEU A 131 -2.69 -10.57 -6.72
C LEU A 131 -3.19 -9.23 -6.16
N LYS A 132 -3.79 -9.26 -4.97
CA LYS A 132 -4.32 -8.06 -4.29
C LYS A 132 -3.22 -7.02 -4.09
N GLY A 133 -3.40 -5.81 -4.63
CA GLY A 133 -2.43 -4.72 -4.56
C GLY A 133 -1.32 -4.76 -5.62
N PHE A 134 -1.34 -5.71 -6.54
CA PHE A 134 -0.38 -5.76 -7.64
C PHE A 134 -0.62 -4.64 -8.67
N ILE A 135 -1.89 -4.29 -8.91
CA ILE A 135 -2.23 -3.23 -9.86
C ILE A 135 -2.34 -1.91 -9.08
N SER A 136 -1.32 -1.07 -9.20
CA SER A 136 -1.30 0.25 -8.58
C SER A 136 -1.99 1.28 -9.48
N HIS A 137 -2.76 2.18 -8.88
CA HIS A 137 -3.44 3.28 -9.57
C HIS A 137 -3.61 4.45 -8.59
N HIS A 138 -4.02 5.61 -9.10
CA HIS A 138 -4.28 6.76 -8.22
C HIS A 138 -5.38 6.45 -7.18
N PRO A 139 -5.26 6.99 -5.95
CA PRO A 139 -6.07 6.56 -4.81
C PRO A 139 -7.52 7.09 -4.84
N HIS A 140 -7.86 8.13 -5.59
CA HIS A 140 -9.28 8.41 -5.81
C HIS A 140 -9.96 7.20 -6.49
N TYR A 141 -11.21 6.96 -6.11
CA TYR A 141 -12.02 5.79 -6.49
C TYR A 141 -11.61 4.42 -5.91
N ALA A 142 -10.46 4.27 -5.26
CA ALA A 142 -10.01 2.92 -4.87
C ALA A 142 -10.98 2.22 -3.92
N ILE A 143 -11.68 2.95 -3.04
CA ILE A 143 -12.65 2.36 -2.10
C ILE A 143 -13.75 1.54 -2.79
N PHE A 144 -14.11 1.87 -4.04
CA PHE A 144 -15.14 1.16 -4.78
C PHE A 144 -14.68 -0.20 -5.30
N ILE A 145 -13.36 -0.41 -5.44
CA ILE A 145 -12.77 -1.67 -5.89
C ILE A 145 -12.07 -2.42 -4.77
N ARG A 146 -11.69 -1.70 -3.71
CA ARG A 146 -11.03 -2.17 -2.50
C ARG A 146 -11.79 -1.64 -1.28
N PRO A 147 -12.98 -2.21 -0.98
CA PRO A 147 -13.82 -1.73 0.12
C PRO A 147 -13.15 -1.82 1.49
N ASP A 148 -12.14 -2.69 1.64
CA ASP A 148 -11.30 -2.78 2.83
C ASP A 148 -10.61 -1.46 3.18
N LEU A 149 -10.33 -0.61 2.19
CA LEU A 149 -9.74 0.73 2.40
C LEU A 149 -10.68 1.70 3.13
N TRP A 150 -11.99 1.42 3.16
CA TRP A 150 -12.93 2.23 3.92
C TRP A 150 -12.58 2.27 5.41
N PHE A 151 -12.22 1.10 5.96
CA PHE A 151 -11.92 0.91 7.38
C PHE A 151 -10.48 1.30 7.74
N ASN A 152 -9.64 1.60 6.75
CA ASN A 152 -8.31 2.13 6.98
C ASN A 152 -8.41 3.64 7.26
N GLU A 153 -8.18 4.07 8.50
CA GLU A 153 -8.26 5.48 8.91
C GLU A 153 -7.28 6.38 8.15
N LEU A 154 -6.08 5.87 7.85
CA LEU A 154 -5.06 6.60 7.11
C LEU A 154 -5.44 6.78 5.63
N TYR A 155 -6.36 5.97 5.12
CA TYR A 155 -6.81 6.08 3.75
C TYR A 155 -7.75 7.26 3.54
N THR A 156 -7.38 8.18 2.64
CA THR A 156 -8.16 9.40 2.37
C THR A 156 -8.64 9.50 0.91
N GLY A 157 -8.22 8.59 0.03
CA GLY A 157 -8.40 8.75 -1.42
C GLY A 157 -7.36 9.72 -1.98
N CYS A 158 -7.78 10.73 -2.74
CA CYS A 158 -6.88 11.71 -3.35
C CYS A 158 -5.96 12.37 -2.31
N THR A 159 -4.64 12.24 -2.49
CA THR A 159 -3.61 12.65 -1.51
C THR A 159 -3.08 14.07 -1.68
N ALA A 160 -3.46 14.74 -2.78
CA ALA A 160 -2.96 16.06 -3.17
C ALA A 160 -3.07 17.08 -2.02
N GLY A 161 -1.93 17.54 -1.52
CA GLY A 161 -1.83 18.53 -0.45
C GLY A 161 -2.19 18.00 0.95
N ILE A 162 -2.40 16.68 1.08
CA ILE A 162 -2.73 15.98 2.33
C ILE A 162 -1.54 15.14 2.78
N TYR A 163 -1.11 14.20 1.94
CA TYR A 163 0.06 13.34 2.21
C TYR A 163 1.22 13.58 1.25
N ASP A 164 0.98 14.28 0.14
CA ASP A 164 1.99 14.54 -0.86
C ASP A 164 2.03 16.00 -1.34
N LEU A 165 3.19 16.34 -1.90
CA LEU A 165 3.49 17.56 -2.63
C LEU A 165 4.43 17.19 -3.79
N GLY A 166 4.46 18.03 -4.82
CA GLY A 166 5.46 17.96 -5.88
C GLY A 166 6.52 19.04 -5.70
N ILE A 167 7.77 18.73 -6.06
CA ILE A 167 8.84 19.74 -6.23
C ILE A 167 9.41 19.57 -7.63
N SER A 168 9.27 20.62 -8.44
CA SER A 168 9.81 20.66 -9.81
C SER A 168 11.31 20.96 -9.80
N SER A 169 12.02 20.66 -10.90
CA SER A 169 13.46 20.92 -11.04
C SER A 169 13.85 22.42 -10.91
N ASN A 170 12.89 23.31 -11.17
CA ASN A 170 13.04 24.76 -10.94
C ASN A 170 12.70 25.19 -9.50
N GLY A 171 12.49 24.25 -8.58
CA GLY A 171 12.17 24.51 -7.17
C GLY A 171 10.71 24.81 -6.88
N ASN A 172 9.83 24.88 -7.88
CA ASN A 172 8.41 25.13 -7.64
C ASN A 172 7.78 23.98 -6.84
N ILE A 173 7.05 24.33 -5.79
CA ILE A 173 6.29 23.41 -4.95
C ILE A 173 4.83 23.38 -5.43
N THR A 174 4.24 22.20 -5.55
CA THR A 174 2.88 21.98 -6.03
C THR A 174 2.13 21.04 -5.08
N PRO A 175 0.79 21.05 -5.00
CA PRO A 175 0.05 20.17 -4.08
C PRO A 175 0.03 18.72 -4.56
N CYS A 176 0.38 18.45 -5.82
CA CYS A 176 0.46 17.11 -6.39
C CYS A 176 1.56 17.11 -7.45
N PRO A 177 2.38 16.05 -7.56
CA PRO A 177 3.42 15.96 -8.58
C PRO A 177 2.92 16.11 -10.02
N LEU A 178 1.64 15.80 -10.27
CA LEU A 178 1.00 15.91 -11.57
C LEU A 178 0.29 17.25 -11.78
N MET A 179 0.22 18.13 -10.79
CA MET A 179 -0.48 19.41 -10.90
C MET A 179 0.50 20.56 -11.11
N ASN A 180 0.20 21.48 -12.02
CA ASN A 180 0.99 22.67 -12.30
C ASN A 180 0.51 23.93 -11.54
N TYR A 181 -0.17 23.76 -10.40
CA TYR A 181 -0.49 24.85 -9.48
C TYR A 181 0.69 25.09 -8.55
N VAL A 182 1.30 26.28 -8.63
CA VAL A 182 2.50 26.62 -7.83
C VAL A 182 2.07 27.22 -6.49
N LEU A 183 2.46 26.56 -5.40
CA LEU A 183 2.25 26.99 -4.02
C LEU A 183 3.34 27.96 -3.53
N GLY A 184 4.53 27.87 -4.14
CA GLY A 184 5.71 28.63 -3.77
C GLY A 184 6.97 28.02 -4.39
N ASN A 185 8.15 28.48 -3.99
CA ASN A 185 9.42 27.95 -4.49
C ASN A 185 10.40 27.65 -3.34
N ILE A 186 10.95 26.43 -3.31
CA ILE A 186 11.85 26.00 -2.23
C ILE A 186 13.15 26.80 -2.15
N ARG A 187 13.53 27.53 -3.21
CA ARG A 187 14.74 28.34 -3.24
C ARG A 187 14.62 29.66 -2.48
N ASN A 188 13.39 30.12 -2.23
CA ASN A 188 13.13 31.41 -1.58
C ASN A 188 12.14 31.32 -0.41
N GLN A 189 11.50 30.17 -0.18
CA GLN A 189 10.52 29.96 0.89
C GLN A 189 10.73 28.62 1.58
N SER A 190 10.41 28.55 2.88
CA SER A 190 10.42 27.30 3.63
C SER A 190 9.29 26.39 3.15
N ILE A 191 9.63 25.16 2.78
CA ILE A 191 8.64 24.14 2.41
C ILE A 191 7.70 23.81 3.59
N ILE A 192 8.21 23.86 4.82
CA ILE A 192 7.41 23.61 6.04
C ILE A 192 6.40 24.73 6.24
N GLU A 193 6.79 25.98 6.00
CA GLU A 193 5.89 27.14 6.10
C GLU A 193 4.79 27.07 5.05
N ILE A 194 5.14 26.79 3.79
CA ILE A 194 4.16 26.58 2.72
C ILE A 194 3.23 25.42 3.10
N TRP A 195 3.79 24.29 3.53
CA TRP A 195 3.02 23.11 3.91
C TRP A 195 2.00 23.43 5.01
N ASN A 196 2.41 24.12 6.06
CA ASN A 196 1.52 24.38 7.21
C ASN A 196 0.51 25.50 6.94
N ASN A 197 0.90 26.55 6.20
CA ASN A 197 0.14 27.80 6.17
C ASN A 197 -0.51 28.12 4.82
N HIS A 198 -0.19 27.41 3.72
CA HIS A 198 -0.74 27.76 2.42
C HIS A 198 -2.27 27.56 2.38
N PRO A 199 -3.08 28.59 2.06
CA PRO A 199 -4.55 28.51 2.15
C PRO A 199 -5.18 27.39 1.33
N LEU A 200 -4.65 27.12 0.13
CA LEU A 200 -5.13 26.01 -0.69
C LEU A 200 -4.91 24.64 -0.01
N LEU A 201 -3.77 24.43 0.65
CA LEU A 201 -3.49 23.16 1.32
C LEU A 201 -4.44 22.92 2.49
N ALA A 202 -4.73 23.97 3.27
CA ALA A 202 -5.74 23.90 4.32
C ALA A 202 -7.11 23.45 3.76
N LYS A 203 -7.56 24.06 2.66
CA LYS A 203 -8.82 23.68 1.99
C LYS A 203 -8.80 22.24 1.47
N LEU A 204 -7.69 21.80 0.89
CA LEU A 204 -7.54 20.43 0.39
C LEU A 204 -7.61 19.39 1.53
N ARG A 205 -6.95 19.65 2.66
CA ARG A 205 -6.99 18.79 3.86
C ARG A 205 -8.37 18.72 4.48
N ASN A 206 -9.08 19.84 4.53
CA ASN A 206 -10.46 19.91 5.03
C ASN A 206 -11.50 19.39 4.04
N ARG A 207 -11.09 18.96 2.83
CA ARG A 207 -12.01 18.59 1.74
C ARG A 207 -13.04 19.70 1.44
N GLU A 208 -12.63 20.96 1.49
CA GLU A 208 -13.40 22.14 1.08
C GLU A 208 -13.45 22.26 -0.46
N VAL A 209 -14.03 21.24 -1.09
CA VAL A 209 -14.20 21.13 -2.54
C VAL A 209 -15.61 21.57 -2.96
N LYS A 210 -15.79 21.84 -4.25
CA LYS A 210 -17.01 22.36 -4.89
C LYS A 210 -17.69 21.30 -5.77
N GLY A 211 -18.84 21.66 -6.34
CA GLY A 211 -19.64 20.82 -7.23
C GLY A 211 -20.12 19.54 -6.54
N LYS A 212 -20.29 18.45 -7.31
CA LYS A 212 -20.80 17.18 -6.78
C LYS A 212 -19.93 16.58 -5.68
N CYS A 213 -18.63 16.91 -5.64
CA CYS A 213 -17.72 16.42 -4.62
C CYS A 213 -17.99 17.04 -3.23
N ALA A 214 -18.56 18.25 -3.17
CA ALA A 214 -18.80 18.99 -1.93
C ALA A 214 -19.80 18.28 -1.00
N SER A 215 -20.87 17.76 -1.59
CA SER A 215 -21.97 17.03 -0.93
C SER A 215 -21.81 15.51 -1.01
N CYS A 216 -20.73 15.01 -1.63
CA CYS A 216 -20.51 13.58 -1.78
C CYS A 216 -20.28 12.89 -0.43
N LEU A 217 -21.05 11.83 -0.17
CA LEU A 217 -21.01 11.06 1.09
C LEU A 217 -19.67 10.38 1.36
N VAL A 218 -18.83 10.20 0.34
CA VAL A 218 -17.51 9.55 0.45
C VAL A 218 -16.34 10.52 0.27
N LYS A 219 -16.57 11.85 0.36
CA LYS A 219 -15.55 12.86 0.04
C LYS A 219 -14.27 12.75 0.87
N TYR A 220 -14.33 12.25 2.11
CA TYR A 220 -13.15 12.08 2.96
C TYR A 220 -12.35 10.80 2.65
N LYS A 221 -12.94 9.83 1.94
CA LYS A 221 -12.31 8.57 1.53
C LYS A 221 -12.02 8.50 0.02
N CYS A 222 -12.46 9.49 -0.75
CA CYS A 222 -12.23 9.57 -2.19
C CYS A 222 -11.70 10.96 -2.58
N GLY A 223 -12.48 12.01 -2.29
CA GLY A 223 -12.14 13.40 -2.57
C GLY A 223 -12.15 13.81 -4.06
N GLY A 224 -12.17 12.85 -5.00
CA GLY A 224 -11.96 13.11 -6.42
C GLY A 224 -10.54 13.61 -6.73
N CYS A 225 -10.07 13.39 -7.96
CA CYS A 225 -8.77 13.85 -8.40
C CYS A 225 -8.73 15.37 -8.52
N ARG A 226 -7.99 16.01 -7.61
CA ARG A 226 -7.83 17.47 -7.61
C ARG A 226 -7.04 17.92 -8.84
N CYS A 227 -6.15 17.05 -9.33
CA CYS A 227 -5.39 17.29 -10.55
C CYS A 227 -6.28 17.33 -11.80
N VAL A 228 -7.24 16.41 -11.92
CA VAL A 228 -8.26 16.44 -12.99
C VAL A 228 -9.11 17.70 -12.89
N ALA A 229 -9.60 18.04 -11.68
CA ALA A 229 -10.39 19.26 -11.47
C ALA A 229 -9.63 20.51 -11.96
N TYR A 230 -8.35 20.64 -11.60
CA TYR A 230 -7.52 21.75 -12.08
C TYR A 230 -7.25 21.69 -13.58
N ALA A 231 -6.94 20.52 -14.14
CA ALA A 231 -6.64 20.38 -15.56
C ALA A 231 -7.80 20.81 -16.47
N TYR A 232 -9.04 20.49 -16.07
CA TYR A 232 -10.25 20.75 -16.86
C TYR A 232 -10.91 22.10 -16.55
N ILE A 233 -10.94 22.52 -15.28
CA ILE A 233 -11.71 23.68 -14.82
C ILE A 233 -10.80 24.83 -14.36
N ASN A 234 -9.48 24.60 -14.28
CA ASN A 234 -8.51 25.56 -13.76
C ASN A 234 -8.78 25.96 -12.30
N ASP A 235 -9.44 25.09 -11.52
CA ASP A 235 -9.66 25.23 -10.09
C ASP A 235 -9.45 23.87 -9.38
N PRO A 236 -8.42 23.71 -8.53
CA PRO A 236 -8.17 22.45 -7.82
C PRO A 236 -9.26 22.09 -6.82
N LEU A 237 -10.11 23.04 -6.43
CA LEU A 237 -11.26 22.84 -5.56
C LEU A 237 -12.54 22.50 -6.33
N ALA A 238 -12.55 22.56 -7.67
CA ALA A 238 -13.73 22.19 -8.47
C ALA A 238 -14.05 20.69 -8.36
N GLU A 239 -15.19 20.27 -8.91
CA GLU A 239 -15.51 18.85 -8.93
C GLU A 239 -14.59 18.05 -9.87
N ASP A 240 -14.46 16.75 -9.59
CA ASP A 240 -13.83 15.83 -10.53
C ASP A 240 -14.82 15.47 -11.65
N VAL A 241 -14.62 16.06 -12.82
CA VAL A 241 -15.44 15.84 -14.02
C VAL A 241 -15.38 14.41 -14.55
N LYS A 242 -14.37 13.64 -14.15
CA LYS A 242 -14.17 12.23 -14.56
C LYS A 242 -14.70 11.21 -13.56
N CYS A 243 -15.35 11.66 -12.47
CA CYS A 243 -15.97 10.74 -11.51
C CYS A 243 -16.98 9.81 -12.20
N PRO A 244 -16.73 8.49 -12.17
CA PRO A 244 -17.54 7.50 -12.89
C PRO A 244 -18.74 7.00 -12.09
N PHE A 245 -18.87 7.46 -10.84
CA PHE A 245 -19.91 7.02 -9.92
C PHE A 245 -20.98 8.09 -9.75
N ASN A 246 -22.23 7.68 -9.86
CA ASN A 246 -23.38 8.52 -9.53
C ASN A 246 -23.81 8.36 -8.07
N GLU A 247 -24.79 9.17 -7.63
CA GLU A 247 -25.26 9.18 -6.25
C GLU A 247 -25.86 7.82 -5.81
N TYR A 248 -26.59 7.14 -6.69
CA TYR A 248 -27.16 5.83 -6.39
C TYR A 248 -26.06 4.80 -6.08
N GLU A 249 -25.03 4.74 -6.92
CA GLU A 249 -23.90 3.81 -6.73
C GLU A 249 -23.13 4.09 -5.45
N ILE A 250 -22.93 5.37 -5.10
CA ILE A 250 -22.31 5.78 -3.85
C ILE A 250 -23.15 5.30 -2.65
N LYS A 251 -24.47 5.49 -2.69
CA LYS A 251 -25.38 5.01 -1.62
C LYS A 251 -25.42 3.49 -1.52
N SER A 252 -25.39 2.78 -2.65
CA SER A 252 -25.28 1.31 -2.68
C SER A 252 -23.97 0.83 -2.07
N PHE A 253 -22.85 1.47 -2.40
CA PHE A 253 -21.55 1.18 -1.79
C PHE A 253 -21.58 1.37 -0.27
N LEU A 254 -22.14 2.48 0.22
CA LEU A 254 -22.23 2.73 1.67
C LEU A 254 -23.14 1.73 2.39
N THR A 255 -24.24 1.32 1.76
CA THR A 255 -25.08 0.24 2.28
C THR A 255 -24.30 -1.06 2.38
N TYR A 256 -23.51 -1.41 1.36
CA TYR A 256 -22.63 -2.58 1.38
C TYR A 256 -21.62 -2.49 2.54
N ILE A 257 -20.94 -1.34 2.70
CA ILE A 257 -19.98 -1.12 3.79
C ILE A 257 -20.64 -1.31 5.16
N LYS A 258 -21.80 -0.68 5.40
CA LYS A 258 -22.53 -0.78 6.68
C LYS A 258 -22.89 -2.23 7.02
N ASN A 259 -23.29 -3.01 6.02
CA ASN A 259 -23.60 -4.43 6.22
C ASN A 259 -22.35 -5.24 6.58
N ASN A 260 -21.21 -4.95 5.94
CA ASN A 260 -19.95 -5.64 6.23
C ASN A 260 -19.32 -5.22 7.56
N GLU A 261 -19.46 -3.95 7.96
CA GLU A 261 -19.03 -3.45 9.26
C GLU A 261 -19.73 -4.19 10.40
N ARG A 262 -21.04 -4.42 10.26
CA ARG A 262 -21.81 -5.24 11.19
C ARG A 262 -21.30 -6.69 11.27
N MET A 263 -20.98 -7.30 10.13
CA MET A 263 -20.39 -8.64 10.10
C MET A 263 -19.00 -8.67 10.74
N LEU A 264 -18.18 -7.64 10.55
CA LEU A 264 -16.88 -7.51 11.21
C LEU A 264 -17.03 -7.35 12.72
N SER A 265 -17.98 -6.55 13.21
CA SER A 265 -18.24 -6.44 14.64
C SER A 265 -18.72 -7.75 15.25
N ASP A 266 -19.59 -8.48 14.55
CA ASP A 266 -20.08 -9.79 15.00
C ASP A 266 -18.95 -10.82 15.03
N ASN A 267 -18.09 -10.85 14.00
CA ASN A 267 -16.90 -11.70 13.94
C ASN A 267 -15.84 -11.34 15.01
N ILE A 268 -15.68 -10.05 15.34
CA ILE A 268 -14.78 -9.61 16.42
C ILE A 268 -15.31 -10.09 17.77
N ILE A 269 -16.62 -10.03 18.00
CA ILE A 269 -17.24 -10.58 19.22
C ILE A 269 -17.00 -12.09 19.30
N GLU A 270 -17.19 -12.81 18.20
CA GLU A 270 -16.96 -14.26 18.14
C GLU A 270 -15.47 -14.61 18.33
N TYR A 271 -14.56 -13.85 17.71
CA TYR A 271 -13.13 -13.97 17.90
C TYR A 271 -12.73 -13.70 19.36
N ASN A 272 -13.22 -12.62 19.97
CA ASN A 272 -12.94 -12.32 21.38
C ASN A 272 -13.47 -13.41 22.32
N ASN A 273 -14.64 -13.99 22.02
CA ASN A 273 -15.17 -15.14 22.76
C ASN A 273 -14.28 -16.38 22.60
N LEU A 274 -13.75 -16.63 21.40
CA LEU A 274 -12.80 -17.71 21.15
C LEU A 274 -11.48 -17.48 21.89
N ILE A 275 -10.94 -16.27 21.85
CA ILE A 275 -9.74 -15.86 22.58
C ILE A 275 -9.94 -16.05 24.08
N ASN A 276 -11.09 -15.66 24.63
CA ASN A 276 -11.39 -15.86 26.05
C ASN A 276 -11.44 -17.36 26.42
N LYS A 277 -12.02 -18.21 25.58
CA LYS A 277 -12.01 -19.67 25.78
C LYS A 277 -10.60 -20.26 25.72
N ILE A 278 -9.77 -19.79 24.79
CA ILE A 278 -8.36 -20.19 24.70
C ILE A 278 -7.58 -19.74 25.94
N LYS A 279 -7.81 -18.51 26.41
CA LYS A 279 -7.25 -17.99 27.67
C LYS A 279 -7.69 -18.83 28.87
N GLU A 280 -8.95 -19.22 28.99
CA GLU A 280 -9.36 -20.11 30.09
C GLU A 280 -8.71 -21.49 30.01
N TYR A 281 -8.56 -22.04 28.81
CA TYR A 281 -7.90 -23.33 28.60
C TYR A 281 -6.42 -23.26 29.00
N ILE A 282 -5.72 -22.18 28.62
CA ILE A 282 -4.31 -21.99 28.97
C ILE A 282 -4.12 -21.87 30.49
N LEU A 283 -4.97 -21.11 31.20
CA LEU A 283 -4.96 -21.02 32.66
C LEU A 283 -5.03 -22.39 33.33
N ARG A 284 -6.00 -23.20 32.92
CA ARG A 284 -6.26 -24.52 33.52
C ARG A 284 -5.14 -25.52 33.24
N ASN A 285 -4.36 -25.30 32.17
CA ASN A 285 -3.34 -26.23 31.69
C ASN A 285 -1.92 -25.65 31.69
N LYS A 286 -1.65 -24.59 32.46
CA LYS A 286 -0.38 -23.86 32.43
C LYS A 286 0.88 -24.70 32.69
N ASN A 287 0.76 -25.80 33.45
CA ASN A 287 1.83 -26.75 33.72
C ASN A 287 2.01 -27.83 32.64
N LYS A 288 1.07 -27.92 31.68
CA LYS A 288 1.05 -28.92 30.60
C LYS A 288 1.37 -28.30 29.25
N ILE A 289 1.02 -27.04 29.06
CA ILE A 289 1.24 -26.32 27.80
C ILE A 289 2.71 -25.97 27.67
N LYS A 290 3.35 -26.59 26.68
CA LYS A 290 4.72 -26.33 26.28
C LYS A 290 4.75 -25.23 25.21
N ILE A 291 5.47 -24.15 25.51
CA ILE A 291 5.72 -23.04 24.59
C ILE A 291 7.04 -23.34 23.88
N TYR A 292 6.98 -23.45 22.56
CA TYR A 292 8.15 -23.57 21.71
C TYR A 292 8.54 -22.19 21.20
N LEU A 293 9.67 -21.72 21.67
CA LEU A 293 10.18 -20.40 21.34
C LEU A 293 11.17 -20.53 20.18
N LEU A 294 10.64 -20.41 18.96
CA LEU A 294 11.46 -20.58 17.76
C LEU A 294 12.27 -19.30 17.45
N PRO A 295 13.58 -19.43 17.15
CA PRO A 295 14.37 -18.30 16.66
C PRO A 295 13.83 -17.84 15.30
N ASN A 296 13.59 -16.53 15.16
CA ASN A 296 13.16 -15.92 13.93
C ASN A 296 14.35 -15.78 12.95
N PRO A 297 14.35 -16.39 11.76
CA PRO A 297 15.40 -16.17 10.75
C PRO A 297 15.27 -14.82 10.01
N TYR A 298 14.23 -14.01 10.26
CA TYR A 298 13.94 -12.76 9.56
C TYR A 298 13.79 -11.57 10.53
N ASN A 299 14.86 -11.20 11.23
CA ASN A 299 14.98 -9.84 11.80
C ASN A 299 15.30 -8.85 10.69
N TYR A 300 14.28 -8.44 9.93
CA TYR A 300 14.44 -7.52 8.80
C TYR A 300 13.32 -6.47 8.68
N PHE A 301 12.72 -5.97 9.76
CA PHE A 301 11.88 -4.76 9.69
C PHE A 301 11.90 -3.96 11.00
N SER A 302 12.72 -2.90 11.03
CA SER A 302 12.72 -1.80 12.02
C SER A 302 13.01 -2.18 13.50
N ASP A 303 13.72 -1.30 14.21
CA ASP A 303 13.90 -1.40 15.67
C ASP A 303 12.55 -1.34 16.46
N SER A 304 11.43 -1.10 15.76
CA SER A 304 10.11 -0.91 16.33
C SER A 304 9.21 -2.16 16.37
N GLU A 305 9.37 -3.17 15.52
CA GLU A 305 8.38 -4.25 15.36
C GLU A 305 9.02 -5.64 15.30
N ILE A 306 8.53 -6.60 16.10
CA ILE A 306 8.96 -8.02 16.02
C ILE A 306 7.89 -8.81 15.28
N ILE A 307 8.22 -9.35 14.11
CA ILE A 307 7.29 -10.18 13.32
C ILE A 307 7.61 -11.65 13.56
N VAL A 308 6.62 -12.45 13.96
CA VAL A 308 6.77 -13.88 14.20
C VAL A 308 5.90 -14.67 13.22
N LEU A 309 6.47 -15.71 12.62
CA LEU A 309 5.73 -16.67 11.79
C LEU A 309 5.04 -17.71 12.67
N ASN A 310 3.72 -17.75 12.64
CA ASN A 310 2.95 -18.89 13.12
C ASN A 310 3.06 -20.04 12.11
N ARG A 311 3.83 -21.08 12.42
CA ARG A 311 4.05 -22.23 11.53
C ARG A 311 2.83 -23.16 11.37
N ILE A 312 1.81 -23.07 12.23
CA ILE A 312 0.58 -23.85 12.06
C ILE A 312 -0.31 -23.21 11.02
N THR A 313 -0.61 -21.92 11.20
CA THR A 313 -1.48 -21.20 10.29
C THR A 313 -0.74 -20.72 9.04
N GLN A 314 0.60 -20.78 9.04
CA GLN A 314 1.46 -20.21 8.00
C GLN A 314 1.20 -18.71 7.83
N THR A 315 0.86 -18.02 8.93
CA THR A 315 0.60 -16.57 8.96
C THR A 315 1.64 -15.85 9.80
N TYR A 316 1.88 -14.57 9.50
CA TYR A 316 2.79 -13.73 10.26
C TYR A 316 1.99 -12.87 11.24
N SER A 317 2.42 -12.82 12.49
CA SER A 317 1.88 -11.96 13.54
C SER A 317 2.93 -10.93 13.94
N ILE A 318 2.51 -9.68 14.15
CA ILE A 318 3.37 -8.64 14.71
C ILE A 318 3.20 -8.70 16.22
N LEU A 319 4.31 -8.86 16.95
CA LEU A 319 4.38 -8.65 18.38
C LEU A 319 4.60 -7.16 18.63
N ASP A 320 3.70 -6.56 19.39
CA ASP A 320 3.78 -5.19 19.89
C ASP A 320 3.62 -5.14 21.41
N GLY A 321 3.80 -3.95 21.97
CA GLY A 321 3.62 -3.67 23.40
C GLY A 321 4.37 -4.63 24.33
N GLN A 322 3.64 -5.25 25.26
CA GLN A 322 4.20 -6.15 26.27
C GLN A 322 4.62 -7.51 25.70
N SER A 323 3.96 -8.00 24.65
CA SER A 323 4.32 -9.26 24.00
C SER A 323 5.68 -9.18 23.30
N LYS A 324 5.99 -8.02 22.69
CA LYS A 324 7.32 -7.71 22.15
C LYS A 324 8.40 -7.75 23.23
N LEU A 325 8.17 -7.00 24.33
CA LEU A 325 9.11 -6.93 25.45
C LEU A 325 9.37 -8.31 26.05
N LEU A 326 8.32 -9.12 26.22
CA LEU A 326 8.42 -10.46 26.76
C LEU A 326 9.25 -11.40 25.86
N TYR A 327 9.07 -11.30 24.53
CA TYR A 327 9.88 -12.04 23.54
C TYR A 327 11.36 -11.64 23.58
N GLU A 328 11.66 -10.34 23.61
CA GLU A 328 13.04 -9.83 23.68
C GLU A 328 13.76 -10.27 24.97
N MET A 329 13.04 -10.26 26.09
CA MET A 329 13.59 -10.72 27.36
C MET A 329 13.89 -12.22 27.32
N LEU A 330 13.00 -13.06 26.77
CA LEU A 330 13.25 -14.48 26.57
C LEU A 330 14.43 -14.75 25.61
N HIS A 331 14.58 -13.92 24.56
CA HIS A 331 15.74 -13.93 23.66
C HIS A 331 17.05 -13.72 24.42
N ASN A 332 17.13 -12.64 25.20
CA ASN A 332 18.33 -12.26 25.94
C ASN A 332 18.72 -13.28 27.04
N LEU A 333 17.79 -14.14 27.44
CA LEU A 333 18.02 -15.21 28.39
C LEU A 333 18.55 -16.51 27.77
N ASN A 334 18.77 -16.56 26.45
CA ASN A 334 19.08 -17.79 25.71
C ASN A 334 18.01 -18.89 25.91
N CYS A 335 16.76 -18.48 26.17
CA CYS A 335 15.63 -19.40 26.30
C CYS A 335 15.02 -19.78 24.94
N LEU A 336 15.39 -19.10 23.85
CA LEU A 336 14.97 -19.45 22.49
C LEU A 336 15.95 -20.47 21.90
N ASP A 337 15.61 -21.74 22.04
CA ASP A 337 16.33 -22.86 21.44
C ASP A 337 15.28 -23.74 20.77
N GLU A 338 15.50 -24.10 19.51
CA GLU A 338 14.56 -24.91 18.71
C GLU A 338 14.27 -26.29 19.33
N ASN A 339 15.13 -26.75 20.24
CA ASN A 339 15.00 -28.01 20.96
C ASN A 339 14.52 -27.85 22.41
N LYS A 340 14.22 -26.62 22.88
CA LYS A 340 13.74 -26.36 24.24
C LYS A 340 12.31 -25.85 24.23
N SER A 341 11.51 -26.44 25.12
CA SER A 341 10.18 -25.95 25.45
C SER A 341 10.14 -25.54 26.91
N LEU A 342 9.48 -24.42 27.21
CA LEU A 342 9.15 -24.03 28.57
C LEU A 342 7.64 -24.12 28.76
N THR A 343 7.20 -24.58 29.91
CA THR A 343 5.81 -24.44 30.35
C THR A 343 5.51 -22.98 30.68
N VAL A 344 4.23 -22.62 30.64
CA VAL A 344 3.77 -21.27 31.04
C VAL A 344 4.28 -20.91 32.44
N SER A 345 4.19 -21.85 33.38
CA SER A 345 4.68 -21.66 34.76
C SER A 345 6.20 -21.53 34.87
N GLU A 346 6.97 -22.20 34.00
CA GLU A 346 8.43 -22.02 33.96
C GLU A 346 8.80 -20.63 33.45
N VAL A 347 8.06 -20.08 32.49
CA VAL A 347 8.22 -18.69 32.06
C VAL A 347 7.90 -17.74 33.21
N GLU A 348 6.75 -17.88 33.89
CA GLU A 348 6.38 -17.09 35.07
C GLU A 348 7.53 -17.07 36.12
N ASN A 349 8.05 -18.27 36.45
CA ASN A 349 9.10 -18.43 37.44
C ASN A 349 10.46 -17.83 37.01
N ILE A 350 10.84 -17.95 35.74
CA ILE A 350 12.11 -17.37 35.24
C ILE A 350 12.11 -15.86 35.41
N PHE A 351 10.99 -15.21 35.10
CA PHE A 351 10.89 -13.74 35.18
C PHE A 351 10.83 -13.23 36.61
N TYR A 352 10.03 -13.88 37.46
CA TYR A 352 9.98 -13.53 38.88
C TYR A 352 11.37 -13.64 39.52
N ASN A 353 12.07 -14.76 39.29
CA ASN A 353 13.38 -15.01 39.91
C ASN A 353 14.50 -14.11 39.35
N LYS A 354 14.45 -13.71 38.08
CA LYS A 354 15.55 -12.99 37.43
C LYS A 354 15.38 -11.47 37.42
N TYR A 355 14.14 -10.98 37.36
CA TYR A 355 13.84 -9.56 37.25
C TYR A 355 13.01 -9.03 38.42
N GLY A 356 12.53 -9.89 39.33
CA GLY A 356 11.62 -9.48 40.41
C GLY A 356 10.27 -8.97 39.89
N VAL A 357 9.93 -9.30 38.64
CA VAL A 357 8.71 -8.86 37.98
C VAL A 357 7.72 -10.03 37.99
N GLU A 358 6.58 -9.81 38.62
CA GLU A 358 5.42 -10.68 38.48
C GLU A 358 4.77 -10.38 37.13
N ILE A 359 4.95 -11.26 36.15
CA ILE A 359 4.23 -11.11 34.87
C ILE A 359 2.80 -11.56 35.09
N ASN A 360 1.84 -10.74 34.69
CA ASN A 360 0.44 -11.12 34.82
C ASN A 360 0.06 -12.15 33.74
N TYR A 361 -0.98 -12.93 34.02
CA TYR A 361 -1.46 -13.97 33.12
C TYR A 361 -1.88 -13.48 31.72
N ASN A 362 -2.43 -12.27 31.62
CA ASN A 362 -2.85 -11.68 30.35
C ASN A 362 -1.65 -11.48 29.41
N ASP A 363 -0.52 -11.01 29.93
CA ASP A 363 0.68 -10.70 29.15
C ASP A 363 1.28 -11.98 28.54
N ILE A 364 1.28 -13.08 29.30
CA ILE A 364 1.75 -14.39 28.82
C ILE A 364 0.74 -15.01 27.85
N SER A 365 -0.56 -14.85 28.09
CA SER A 365 -1.60 -15.36 27.21
C SER A 365 -1.57 -14.71 25.82
N GLU A 366 -1.27 -13.42 25.75
CA GLU A 366 -1.18 -12.66 24.49
C GLU A 366 0.07 -13.05 23.71
N LEU A 367 1.22 -13.20 24.40
CA LEU A 367 2.41 -13.78 23.78
C LEU A 367 2.15 -15.19 23.27
N ILE A 368 1.47 -16.04 24.04
CA ILE A 368 1.11 -17.40 23.64
C ILE A 368 0.18 -17.41 22.42
N LEU A 369 -0.83 -16.54 22.37
CA LEU A 369 -1.72 -16.43 21.21
C LEU A 369 -0.95 -16.04 19.94
N ASN A 370 0.09 -15.21 20.08
CA ASN A 370 0.93 -14.78 18.97
C ASN A 370 2.06 -15.76 18.62
N LEU A 371 2.56 -16.56 19.58
CA LEU A 371 3.68 -17.49 19.42
C LEU A 371 3.28 -18.97 19.23
N VAL A 372 2.15 -19.41 19.80
CA VAL A 372 1.77 -20.83 19.81
C VAL A 372 1.13 -21.24 18.49
N ALA A 373 2.02 -21.65 17.61
CA ALA A 373 1.90 -22.94 16.96
C ALA A 373 2.16 -24.05 18.01
N VAL A 374 1.18 -24.94 18.21
CA VAL A 374 1.21 -26.25 18.91
C VAL A 374 0.56 -26.25 20.31
N MET A 375 -0.77 -26.40 20.33
CA MET A 375 -1.45 -27.12 21.40
C MET A 375 -1.30 -28.63 21.10
N HIS A 376 -0.28 -29.28 21.66
CA HIS A 376 -0.33 -30.74 21.79
C HIS A 376 -0.83 -31.06 23.20
N GLU A 377 -2.07 -31.55 23.29
CA GLU A 377 -2.37 -32.50 24.36
C GLU A 377 -1.52 -33.73 24.06
N SER A 378 -0.58 -34.02 24.96
CA SER A 378 -0.16 -35.40 25.21
C SER A 378 -1.22 -36.08 26.05
#